data_AF-A0A3D5RQA9-F1
#
_entry.id   AF-A0A3D5RQA9-F1
#
_cell.length_a   1.000
_cell.length_b   1.000
_cell.length_c   1.000
_cell.angle_alpha   90.00
_cell.angle_beta   90.00
_cell.angle_gamma   90.00
#
_symmetry.space_group_name_H-M   'P 1'
#
loop_
_entity.id
_entity.type
_entity.pdbx_description
1 polymer ?
#
loop_
_entity_poly.entity_id
_entity_poly.type
_entity_poly.pdbx_seq_one_letter_code
_entity_poly.pdbx_strand_id
1 'polypeptide(L)'
;NLIDKLLASPHYGERWGRHWLDVARYADSDGYEQDVDRSNAWRYRDYVVNAFNSDKPHDEFITEQIAGDELDKTTHESRIATGFLRAGPRVNFREKDNPERRWDYLDDVVATVGRGVLGMTIQCARCHDHKFDPILQKDYYSMTSSLFGYVETDWPMLPDEQALEYLSKTAEFDDRVSAIREQIREIEQPYLTELKLNRIRNEFPADILDAVLTPEDERSDGQKLLAAQVLTLGVPRDKVDAAMSDEAKAEREALRDKIAKVEAQRPEEPPMIEVVTDGDYRYTPDRAGDNVLGCPECRIKMDQPGSFL
;
A
#
# COMPACT_ATOMS: atom_id res chain seq x y z
N ASN A 1 -45.12 0.16 -17.99
CA ASN A 1 -44.65 1.04 -19.09
C ASN A 1 -43.30 0.52 -19.59
N LEU A 2 -42.83 0.90 -20.79
CA LEU A 2 -41.46 0.66 -21.27
C LEU A 2 -40.40 1.15 -20.27
N ILE A 3 -40.65 2.30 -19.63
CA ILE A 3 -39.75 2.86 -18.60
C ILE A 3 -39.51 1.85 -17.48
N ASP A 4 -40.58 1.31 -16.88
CA ASP A 4 -40.47 0.32 -15.79
C ASP A 4 -39.70 -0.93 -16.23
N LYS A 5 -39.83 -1.36 -17.50
CA LYS A 5 -39.07 -2.49 -18.04
C LYS A 5 -37.57 -2.19 -18.17
N LEU A 6 -37.21 -0.96 -18.54
CA LEU A 6 -35.82 -0.54 -18.67
C LEU A 6 -35.16 -0.33 -17.30
N LEU A 7 -35.89 0.24 -16.33
CA LEU A 7 -35.41 0.39 -14.95
C LEU A 7 -35.25 -0.95 -14.25
N ALA A 8 -36.13 -1.93 -14.49
CA ALA A 8 -36.03 -3.27 -13.92
C ALA A 8 -35.01 -4.19 -14.63
N SER A 9 -34.33 -3.72 -15.68
CA SER A 9 -33.34 -4.52 -16.40
C SER A 9 -32.01 -4.54 -15.62
N PRO A 10 -31.35 -5.70 -15.44
CA PRO A 10 -30.03 -5.75 -14.78
C PRO A 10 -28.95 -4.93 -15.51
N HIS A 11 -29.14 -4.70 -16.82
CA HIS A 11 -28.27 -3.84 -17.62
C HIS A 11 -28.37 -2.35 -17.26
N TYR A 12 -29.38 -1.94 -16.48
CA TYR A 12 -29.49 -0.56 -15.98
C TYR A 12 -28.30 -0.23 -15.09
N GLY A 13 -28.02 -1.06 -14.08
CA GLY A 13 -26.89 -0.89 -13.18
C GLY A 13 -25.54 -1.02 -13.87
N GLU A 14 -25.39 -1.93 -14.84
CA GLU A 14 -24.17 -2.03 -15.64
C GLU A 14 -23.89 -0.72 -16.42
N ARG A 15 -24.95 -0.11 -16.98
CA ARG A 15 -24.84 1.11 -17.76
C ARG A 15 -24.59 2.34 -16.91
N TRP A 16 -25.36 2.53 -15.84
CA TRP A 16 -25.27 3.71 -14.97
C TRP A 16 -24.10 3.61 -13.99
N GLY A 17 -23.81 2.41 -13.48
CA GLY A 17 -22.67 2.12 -12.62
C GLY A 17 -21.35 2.51 -13.27
N ARG A 18 -21.20 2.36 -14.59
CA ARG A 18 -20.03 2.84 -15.33
C ARG A 18 -19.74 4.32 -15.08
N HIS A 19 -20.76 5.18 -15.08
CA HIS A 19 -20.55 6.61 -14.85
C HIS A 19 -20.03 6.88 -13.43
N TRP A 20 -20.51 6.14 -12.44
CA TRP A 20 -19.97 6.24 -11.10
C TRP A 20 -18.56 5.66 -10.99
N LEU A 21 -18.27 4.56 -11.66
CA LEU A 21 -16.94 3.97 -11.70
C LEU A 21 -15.90 4.92 -12.32
N ASP A 22 -16.30 5.69 -13.34
CA ASP A 22 -15.48 6.78 -13.88
C ASP A 22 -15.22 7.88 -12.82
N VAL A 23 -16.23 8.24 -12.00
CA VAL A 23 -16.08 9.20 -10.87
C VAL A 23 -15.17 8.65 -9.77
N ALA A 24 -15.32 7.38 -9.42
CA ALA A 24 -14.48 6.69 -8.44
C ALA A 24 -13.05 6.52 -8.94
N ARG A 25 -12.82 6.63 -10.26
CA ARG A 25 -11.56 6.37 -10.97
C ARG A 25 -11.18 4.89 -10.94
N TYR A 26 -12.18 4.03 -10.99
CA TYR A 26 -12.02 2.59 -10.93
C TYR A 26 -11.15 2.05 -12.07
N ALA A 27 -10.24 1.15 -11.71
CA ALA A 27 -9.52 0.26 -12.61
C ALA A 27 -9.37 -1.12 -11.97
N ASP A 28 -9.23 -2.17 -12.79
CA ASP A 28 -8.91 -3.52 -12.32
C ASP A 28 -7.40 -3.67 -11.94
N SER A 29 -6.64 -2.57 -11.97
CA SER A 29 -5.21 -2.49 -11.66
C SER A 29 -4.86 -1.19 -10.92
N ASP A 30 -3.63 -1.05 -10.43
CA ASP A 30 -3.17 0.12 -9.69
C ASP A 30 -2.87 1.36 -10.57
N GLY A 31 -2.81 1.20 -11.90
CA GLY A 31 -2.85 2.31 -12.86
C GLY A 31 -1.65 3.26 -12.86
N TYR A 32 -0.50 2.84 -12.30
CA TYR A 32 0.74 3.62 -12.25
C TYR A 32 1.96 2.82 -12.75
N GLU A 33 3.19 3.28 -12.46
CA GLU A 33 4.47 2.80 -13.01
C GLU A 33 4.67 1.27 -13.05
N GLN A 34 4.25 0.52 -12.02
CA GLN A 34 4.36 -0.95 -11.99
C GLN A 34 3.08 -1.68 -12.39
N ASP A 35 1.95 -0.97 -12.43
CA ASP A 35 0.60 -1.43 -12.76
C ASP A 35 0.31 -2.90 -12.38
N VAL A 36 0.03 -3.14 -11.10
CA VAL A 36 -0.30 -4.49 -10.60
C VAL A 36 -1.81 -4.71 -10.68
N ASP A 37 -2.20 -5.91 -11.09
CA ASP A 37 -3.61 -6.33 -11.11
C ASP A 37 -4.19 -6.38 -9.69
N ARG A 38 -5.38 -5.81 -9.53
CA ARG A 38 -6.13 -5.80 -8.27
C ARG A 38 -7.15 -6.95 -8.28
N SER A 39 -6.74 -8.07 -7.71
CA SER A 39 -7.46 -9.35 -7.77
C SER A 39 -8.89 -9.31 -7.21
N ASN A 40 -9.22 -8.34 -6.35
CA ASN A 40 -10.53 -8.21 -5.70
C ASN A 40 -11.24 -6.88 -6.02
N ALA A 41 -10.67 -6.00 -6.85
CA ALA A 41 -11.29 -4.73 -7.22
C ALA A 41 -12.67 -4.89 -7.88
N TRP A 42 -12.86 -5.96 -8.66
CA TRP A 42 -14.13 -6.28 -9.32
C TRP A 42 -15.32 -6.36 -8.36
N ARG A 43 -15.10 -6.63 -7.07
CA ARG A 43 -16.16 -6.65 -6.06
C ARG A 43 -16.73 -5.26 -5.81
N TYR A 44 -15.90 -4.22 -5.85
CA TYR A 44 -16.37 -2.82 -5.79
C TYR A 44 -17.19 -2.44 -7.02
N ARG A 45 -16.74 -2.86 -8.22
CA ARG A 45 -17.54 -2.70 -9.45
C ARG A 45 -18.92 -3.34 -9.31
N ASP A 46 -18.96 -4.58 -8.83
CA ASP A 46 -20.21 -5.31 -8.67
C ASP A 46 -21.09 -4.69 -7.58
N TYR A 47 -20.52 -4.17 -6.48
CA TYR A 47 -21.23 -3.37 -5.49
C TYR A 47 -21.93 -2.16 -6.13
N VAL A 48 -21.21 -1.37 -6.93
CA VAL A 48 -21.78 -0.20 -7.62
C VAL A 48 -22.92 -0.62 -8.54
N VAL A 49 -22.72 -1.65 -9.38
CA VAL A 49 -23.75 -2.16 -10.29
C VAL A 49 -25.00 -2.61 -9.52
N ASN A 50 -24.81 -3.33 -8.41
CA ASN A 50 -25.90 -3.81 -7.58
C ASN A 50 -26.64 -2.67 -6.89
N ALA A 51 -25.94 -1.65 -6.37
CA ALA A 51 -26.55 -0.48 -5.75
C ALA A 51 -27.49 0.26 -6.70
N PHE A 52 -27.12 0.43 -7.97
CA PHE A 52 -28.00 1.00 -8.99
C PHE A 52 -29.20 0.09 -9.32
N ASN A 53 -28.99 -1.23 -9.41
CA ASN A 53 -30.06 -2.17 -9.72
C ASN A 53 -31.06 -2.35 -8.57
N SER A 54 -30.64 -2.19 -7.33
CA SER A 54 -31.49 -2.27 -6.14
C SER A 54 -32.12 -0.93 -5.75
N ASP A 55 -31.86 0.15 -6.50
CA ASP A 55 -32.28 1.51 -6.17
C ASP A 55 -31.85 1.91 -4.74
N LYS A 56 -30.57 1.64 -4.41
CA LYS A 56 -30.01 1.97 -3.08
C LYS A 56 -30.18 3.48 -2.85
N PRO A 57 -30.72 3.90 -1.68
CA PRO A 57 -30.84 5.32 -1.35
C PRO A 57 -29.50 6.04 -1.54
N HIS A 58 -29.54 7.21 -2.20
CA HIS A 58 -28.32 7.92 -2.57
C HIS A 58 -27.49 8.34 -1.34
N ASP A 59 -28.15 8.71 -0.25
CA ASP A 59 -27.49 9.00 1.03
C ASP A 59 -26.75 7.78 1.58
N GLU A 60 -27.40 6.61 1.62
CA GLU A 60 -26.77 5.36 2.04
C GLU A 60 -25.58 5.01 1.12
N PHE A 61 -25.78 5.09 -0.19
CA PHE A 61 -24.73 4.83 -1.18
C PHE A 61 -23.51 5.71 -0.93
N ILE A 62 -23.67 7.03 -0.81
CA ILE A 62 -22.55 7.95 -0.58
C ILE A 62 -21.91 7.74 0.81
N THR A 63 -22.70 7.47 1.84
CA THR A 63 -22.17 7.20 3.18
C THR A 63 -21.29 5.95 3.16
N GLU A 64 -21.73 4.86 2.53
CA GLU A 64 -20.93 3.64 2.43
C GLU A 64 -19.62 3.84 1.64
N GLN A 65 -19.62 4.70 0.62
CA GLN A 65 -18.42 5.02 -0.17
C GLN A 65 -17.31 5.69 0.65
N ILE A 66 -17.69 6.48 1.67
CA ILE A 66 -16.77 7.30 2.46
C ILE A 66 -16.44 6.67 3.81
N ALA A 67 -17.41 5.97 4.42
CA ALA A 67 -17.36 5.53 5.81
C ALA A 67 -18.06 4.18 6.03
N GLY A 68 -18.12 3.32 5.01
CA GLY A 68 -18.79 2.02 5.09
C GLY A 68 -18.18 1.03 6.08
N ASP A 69 -16.93 1.22 6.45
CA ASP A 69 -16.20 0.53 7.52
C ASP A 69 -16.45 1.11 8.92
N GLU A 70 -16.95 2.35 9.01
CA GLU A 70 -17.20 3.09 10.26
C GLU A 70 -18.69 3.14 10.66
N LEU A 71 -19.55 2.37 9.99
CA LEU A 71 -20.97 2.28 10.32
C LEU A 71 -21.22 1.50 11.61
N ASP A 72 -22.25 1.88 12.38
CA ASP A 72 -22.71 1.15 13.58
C ASP A 72 -22.92 -0.35 13.33
N LYS A 73 -23.31 -0.70 12.09
CA LYS A 73 -23.42 -2.06 11.60
C LYS A 73 -22.65 -2.18 10.29
N THR A 74 -21.45 -2.70 10.38
CA THR A 74 -20.63 -3.00 9.21
C THR A 74 -21.04 -4.33 8.58
N THR A 75 -21.05 -4.36 7.25
CA THR A 75 -21.24 -5.57 6.46
C THR A 75 -20.10 -5.71 5.48
N HIS A 76 -19.95 -6.87 4.83
CA HIS A 76 -18.98 -6.99 3.73
C HIS A 76 -19.30 -6.02 2.60
N GLU A 77 -20.58 -5.76 2.33
CA GLU A 77 -21.02 -4.83 1.29
C GLU A 77 -20.59 -3.39 1.61
N SER A 78 -20.85 -2.92 2.83
CA SER A 78 -20.46 -1.57 3.25
C SER A 78 -18.94 -1.41 3.27
N ARG A 79 -18.19 -2.45 3.69
CA ARG A 79 -16.72 -2.44 3.61
C ARG A 79 -16.21 -2.42 2.17
N ILE A 80 -16.81 -3.19 1.26
CA ILE A 80 -16.47 -3.16 -0.18
C ILE A 80 -16.69 -1.76 -0.77
N ALA A 81 -17.75 -1.06 -0.36
CA ALA A 81 -18.06 0.28 -0.85
C ALA A 81 -16.91 1.27 -0.61
N THR A 82 -16.15 1.11 0.47
CA THR A 82 -14.98 1.96 0.77
C THR A 82 -13.86 1.85 -0.28
N GLY A 83 -13.95 0.89 -1.21
CA GLY A 83 -13.12 0.79 -2.40
C GLY A 83 -13.05 2.10 -3.22
N PHE A 84 -14.01 3.02 -3.09
CA PHE A 84 -13.94 4.37 -3.66
C PHE A 84 -12.73 5.20 -3.20
N LEU A 85 -12.32 5.04 -1.93
CA LEU A 85 -11.15 5.73 -1.38
C LEU A 85 -9.83 5.12 -1.90
N ARG A 86 -9.86 3.85 -2.32
CA ARG A 86 -8.73 3.09 -2.87
C ARG A 86 -8.69 3.00 -4.40
N ALA A 87 -9.75 3.43 -5.10
CA ALA A 87 -9.90 3.22 -6.55
C ALA A 87 -8.86 3.97 -7.40
N GLY A 88 -8.31 5.09 -6.90
CA GLY A 88 -7.35 5.91 -7.64
C GLY A 88 -5.97 5.25 -7.84
N PRO A 89 -5.13 5.82 -8.72
CA PRO A 89 -3.82 5.26 -9.01
C PRO A 89 -2.93 5.15 -7.77
N ARG A 90 -2.16 4.07 -7.69
CA ARG A 90 -1.20 3.84 -6.61
C ARG A 90 0.18 3.54 -7.15
N VAL A 91 1.15 4.25 -6.60
CA VAL A 91 2.54 3.79 -6.66
C VAL A 91 2.63 2.71 -5.60
N ASN A 92 2.59 1.46 -6.04
CA ASN A 92 3.01 0.33 -5.24
C ASN A 92 4.42 0.66 -4.67
N PHE A 93 4.96 -0.04 -3.68
CA PHE A 93 6.40 0.08 -3.35
C PHE A 93 6.96 1.41 -2.80
N ARG A 94 6.19 2.41 -2.32
CA ARG A 94 6.81 3.69 -1.89
C ARG A 94 6.16 4.49 -0.77
N GLU A 95 4.92 4.22 -0.34
CA GLU A 95 4.27 5.09 0.66
C GLU A 95 5.03 5.10 2.00
N LYS A 96 5.57 3.95 2.41
CA LYS A 96 6.39 3.78 3.62
C LYS A 96 7.82 4.32 3.49
N ASP A 97 8.34 4.38 2.26
CA ASP A 97 9.72 4.80 1.96
C ASP A 97 9.81 6.26 1.49
N ASN A 98 8.69 6.83 1.03
CA ASN A 98 8.55 8.21 0.63
C ASN A 98 7.21 8.79 1.15
N PRO A 99 7.23 9.47 2.31
CA PRO A 99 6.06 10.12 2.90
C PRO A 99 5.32 11.10 1.96
N GLU A 100 6.00 11.64 0.93
CA GLU A 100 5.35 12.51 -0.06
C GLU A 100 4.21 11.78 -0.79
N ARG A 101 4.35 10.47 -1.02
CA ARG A 101 3.32 9.65 -1.67
C ARG A 101 2.02 9.60 -0.87
N ARG A 102 2.11 9.60 0.47
CA ARG A 102 0.94 9.67 1.34
C ARG A 102 0.14 10.95 1.07
N TRP A 103 0.83 12.08 0.95
CA TRP A 103 0.21 13.37 0.67
C TRP A 103 -0.38 13.43 -0.73
N ASP A 104 0.27 12.85 -1.73
CA ASP A 104 -0.29 12.73 -3.08
C ASP A 104 -1.59 11.92 -3.08
N TYR A 105 -1.65 10.80 -2.36
CA TYR A 105 -2.85 9.96 -2.27
C TYR A 105 -3.99 10.65 -1.52
N LEU A 106 -3.68 11.34 -0.42
CA LEU A 106 -4.68 12.10 0.32
C LEU A 106 -5.24 13.26 -0.52
N ASP A 107 -4.39 13.99 -1.23
CA ASP A 107 -4.80 15.05 -2.16
C ASP A 107 -5.75 14.51 -3.23
N ASP A 108 -5.42 13.36 -3.80
CA ASP A 108 -6.20 12.66 -4.81
C ASP A 108 -7.56 12.14 -4.28
N VAL A 109 -7.61 11.60 -3.07
CA VAL A 109 -8.86 11.19 -2.40
C VAL A 109 -9.74 12.39 -2.08
N VAL A 110 -9.19 13.42 -1.42
CA VAL A 110 -9.88 14.69 -1.13
C VAL A 110 -10.42 15.31 -2.42
N ALA A 111 -9.62 15.23 -3.49
CA ALA A 111 -10.02 15.73 -4.78
C ALA A 111 -11.22 15.00 -5.38
N THR A 112 -11.27 13.69 -5.17
CA THR A 112 -12.32 12.81 -5.68
C THR A 112 -13.60 12.97 -4.89
N VAL A 113 -13.52 13.05 -3.55
CA VAL A 113 -14.68 13.38 -2.71
C VAL A 113 -15.22 14.76 -3.07
N GLY A 114 -14.34 15.76 -3.22
CA GLY A 114 -14.73 17.12 -3.59
C GLY A 114 -15.52 17.16 -4.91
N ARG A 115 -14.94 16.67 -6.00
CA ARG A 115 -15.59 16.74 -7.32
C ARG A 115 -16.72 15.72 -7.50
N GLY A 116 -16.55 14.51 -6.98
CA GLY A 116 -17.46 13.39 -7.20
C GLY A 116 -18.66 13.37 -6.27
N VAL A 117 -18.50 13.82 -5.02
CA VAL A 117 -19.56 13.79 -4.00
C VAL A 117 -20.11 15.18 -3.71
N LEU A 118 -19.22 16.16 -3.44
CA LEU A 118 -19.65 17.52 -3.09
C LEU A 118 -19.99 18.37 -4.32
N GLY A 119 -19.55 17.96 -5.51
CA GLY A 119 -19.69 18.75 -6.74
C GLY A 119 -18.83 20.02 -6.75
N MET A 120 -17.76 20.07 -5.96
CA MET A 120 -16.91 21.25 -5.77
C MET A 120 -15.43 20.97 -6.07
N THR A 121 -14.74 21.93 -6.69
CA THR A 121 -13.28 21.86 -6.88
C THR A 121 -12.58 22.50 -5.70
N ILE A 122 -12.15 21.69 -4.72
CA ILE A 122 -11.53 22.20 -3.49
C ILE A 122 -10.00 22.26 -3.55
N GLN A 123 -9.36 21.76 -4.60
CA GLN A 123 -7.91 21.57 -4.66
C GLN A 123 -7.12 22.87 -4.77
N CYS A 124 -7.72 23.97 -5.24
CA CYS A 124 -7.03 25.27 -5.18
C CYS A 124 -6.72 25.67 -3.74
N ALA A 125 -7.56 25.21 -2.78
CA ALA A 125 -7.37 25.44 -1.35
C ALA A 125 -6.10 24.77 -0.78
N ARG A 126 -5.46 23.85 -1.53
CA ARG A 126 -4.20 23.19 -1.12
C ARG A 126 -3.10 24.21 -0.83
N CYS A 127 -2.95 25.22 -1.69
CA CYS A 127 -1.81 26.16 -1.64
C CYS A 127 -2.16 27.54 -1.08
N HIS A 128 -3.42 27.95 -1.18
CA HIS A 128 -3.94 29.23 -0.72
C HIS A 128 -5.46 29.14 -0.54
N ASP A 129 -6.11 30.03 0.20
CA ASP A 129 -7.59 30.04 0.30
C ASP A 129 -8.26 30.04 -1.09
N HIS A 130 -9.35 29.30 -1.25
CA HIS A 130 -9.98 29.11 -2.56
C HIS A 130 -10.36 30.46 -3.18
N LYS A 131 -10.05 30.63 -4.48
CA LYS A 131 -10.10 31.94 -5.14
C LYS A 131 -11.51 32.54 -5.19
N PHE A 132 -12.53 31.71 -5.35
CA PHE A 132 -13.90 32.15 -5.62
C PHE A 132 -14.92 31.69 -4.56
N ASP A 133 -14.59 30.64 -3.81
CA ASP A 133 -15.50 30.00 -2.86
C ASP A 133 -14.96 30.21 -1.45
N PRO A 134 -15.81 30.29 -0.42
CA PRO A 134 -15.40 30.52 0.97
C PRO A 134 -14.82 29.25 1.60
N ILE A 135 -13.80 28.67 0.98
CA ILE A 135 -13.08 27.49 1.45
C ILE A 135 -11.68 27.94 1.83
N LEU A 136 -11.38 27.95 3.14
CA LEU A 136 -10.06 28.30 3.61
C LEU A 136 -9.09 27.15 3.33
N GLN A 137 -7.81 27.47 3.16
CA GLN A 137 -6.76 26.47 3.13
C GLN A 137 -6.80 25.59 4.38
N LYS A 138 -7.16 26.17 5.53
CA LYS A 138 -7.35 25.42 6.78
C LYS A 138 -8.44 24.35 6.65
N ASP A 139 -9.54 24.64 5.95
CA ASP A 139 -10.64 23.68 5.79
C ASP A 139 -10.23 22.52 4.88
N TYR A 140 -9.44 22.81 3.83
CA TYR A 140 -8.82 21.78 2.97
C TYR A 140 -8.01 20.78 3.81
N TYR A 141 -7.06 21.28 4.60
CA TYR A 141 -6.23 20.40 5.43
C TYR A 141 -7.00 19.76 6.59
N SER A 142 -8.11 20.36 7.06
CA SER A 142 -9.00 19.72 8.05
C SER A 142 -9.71 18.50 7.46
N MET A 143 -10.18 18.59 6.21
CA MET A 143 -10.73 17.45 5.48
C MET A 143 -9.66 16.40 5.16
N THR A 144 -8.46 16.81 4.77
CA THR A 144 -7.33 15.88 4.62
C THR A 144 -7.02 15.16 5.93
N SER A 145 -7.08 15.87 7.06
CA SER A 145 -6.81 15.30 8.39
C SER A 145 -7.85 14.24 8.78
N SER A 146 -9.12 14.39 8.42
CA SER A 146 -10.15 13.38 8.72
C SER A 146 -9.96 12.09 7.93
N LEU A 147 -9.26 12.15 6.80
CA LEU A 147 -8.91 10.97 6.00
C LEU A 147 -7.48 10.48 6.29
N PHE A 148 -6.67 11.21 7.05
CA PHE A 148 -5.26 10.88 7.23
C PHE A 148 -5.03 9.49 7.84
N GLY A 149 -5.96 9.00 8.66
CA GLY A 149 -5.90 7.67 9.28
C GLY A 149 -6.30 6.51 8.39
N TYR A 150 -6.84 6.74 7.18
CA TYR A 150 -7.30 5.63 6.35
C TYR A 150 -6.12 4.78 5.88
N VAL A 151 -6.27 3.47 6.01
CA VAL A 151 -5.32 2.47 5.62
C VAL A 151 -6.00 1.55 4.64
N GLU A 152 -5.36 1.31 3.51
CA GLU A 152 -5.83 0.29 2.59
C GLU A 152 -5.42 -1.08 3.13
N THR A 153 -6.40 -1.98 3.24
CA THR A 153 -6.15 -3.39 3.60
C THR A 153 -7.03 -4.34 2.80
N ASP A 154 -6.74 -5.63 2.89
CA ASP A 154 -7.62 -6.68 2.39
C ASP A 154 -8.26 -7.36 3.60
N TRP A 155 -9.57 -7.56 3.55
CA TRP A 155 -10.35 -8.14 4.64
C TRP A 155 -10.93 -9.49 4.24
N PRO A 156 -10.88 -10.53 5.10
CA PRO A 156 -11.50 -11.81 4.80
C PRO A 156 -13.02 -11.68 4.69
N MET A 157 -13.61 -12.17 3.61
CA MET A 157 -15.07 -12.25 3.42
C MET A 157 -15.67 -13.41 4.24
N LEU A 158 -15.38 -13.41 5.54
CA LEU A 158 -15.84 -14.34 6.57
C LEU A 158 -16.63 -13.56 7.63
N PRO A 159 -17.44 -14.23 8.47
CA PRO A 159 -17.97 -13.62 9.68
C PRO A 159 -16.85 -13.01 10.53
N ASP A 160 -17.08 -11.85 11.13
CA ASP A 160 -16.02 -11.03 11.75
C ASP A 160 -15.15 -11.81 12.77
N GLU A 161 -15.73 -12.67 13.59
CA GLU A 161 -14.98 -13.53 14.52
C GLU A 161 -13.98 -14.45 13.80
N GLN A 162 -14.42 -15.09 12.71
CA GLN A 162 -13.58 -15.98 11.91
C GLN A 162 -12.54 -15.20 11.08
N ALA A 163 -12.91 -14.01 10.59
CA ALA A 163 -12.00 -13.12 9.88
C ALA A 163 -10.85 -12.68 10.81
N LEU A 164 -11.17 -12.27 12.03
CA LEU A 164 -10.18 -11.89 13.04
C LEU A 164 -9.30 -13.07 13.45
N GLU A 165 -9.87 -14.26 13.62
CA GLU A 165 -9.09 -15.48 13.89
C GLU A 165 -8.13 -15.80 12.74
N TYR A 166 -8.60 -15.71 11.49
CA TYR A 166 -7.76 -15.90 10.31
C TYR A 166 -6.62 -14.89 10.25
N LEU A 167 -6.91 -13.60 10.45
CA LEU A 167 -5.91 -12.53 10.43
C LEU A 167 -4.88 -12.71 11.55
N SER A 168 -5.32 -13.05 12.77
CA SER A 168 -4.44 -13.31 13.91
C SER A 168 -3.50 -14.48 13.62
N LYS A 169 -4.03 -15.60 13.12
CA LYS A 169 -3.20 -16.76 12.76
C LYS A 169 -2.20 -16.40 11.67
N THR A 170 -2.66 -15.73 10.61
CA THR A 170 -1.82 -15.32 9.48
C THR A 170 -0.68 -14.41 9.94
N ALA A 171 -0.96 -13.45 10.83
CA ALA A 171 0.06 -12.59 11.42
C ALA A 171 1.13 -13.40 12.21
N GLU A 172 0.73 -14.40 12.99
CA GLU A 172 1.68 -15.28 13.68
C GLU A 172 2.58 -16.05 12.70
N PHE A 173 2.03 -16.49 11.56
CA PHE A 173 2.83 -17.13 10.50
C PHE A 173 3.80 -16.13 9.87
N ASP A 174 3.35 -14.92 9.56
CA ASP A 174 4.17 -13.88 8.95
C ASP A 174 5.33 -13.46 9.88
N ASP A 175 5.08 -13.30 11.18
CA ASP A 175 6.10 -13.02 12.18
C ASP A 175 7.16 -14.13 12.26
N ARG A 176 6.72 -15.39 12.27
CA ARG A 176 7.63 -16.55 12.27
C ARG A 176 8.49 -16.60 11.01
N VAL A 177 7.88 -16.37 9.85
CA VAL A 177 8.59 -16.35 8.56
C VAL A 177 9.56 -15.17 8.50
N SER A 178 9.14 -13.99 8.96
CA SER A 178 9.98 -12.78 9.03
C SER A 178 11.21 -12.99 9.90
N ALA A 179 11.04 -13.60 11.10
CA ALA A 179 12.15 -13.94 11.99
C ALA A 179 13.16 -14.90 11.34
N ILE A 180 12.70 -15.89 10.55
CA ILE A 180 13.59 -16.80 9.83
C ILE A 180 14.27 -16.09 8.65
N ARG A 181 13.56 -15.19 7.96
CA ARG A 181 14.13 -14.35 6.88
C ARG A 181 15.21 -13.41 7.41
N GLU A 182 15.10 -12.91 8.63
CA GLU A 182 16.17 -12.15 9.29
C GLU A 182 17.43 -12.99 9.48
N GLN A 183 17.30 -14.24 9.97
CA GLN A 183 18.44 -15.15 10.08
C GLN A 183 19.12 -15.42 8.73
N ILE A 184 18.34 -15.56 7.65
CA ILE A 184 18.89 -15.67 6.29
C ILE A 184 19.66 -14.38 5.92
N ARG A 185 19.11 -13.20 6.23
CA ARG A 185 19.76 -11.92 5.98
C ARG A 185 21.08 -11.81 6.74
N GLU A 186 21.12 -12.18 8.02
CA GLU A 186 22.35 -12.19 8.83
C GLU A 186 23.45 -13.07 8.21
N ILE A 187 23.08 -14.23 7.64
CA ILE A 187 24.02 -15.13 6.95
C ILE A 187 24.50 -14.53 5.62
N GLU A 188 23.61 -13.89 4.84
CA GLU A 188 23.94 -13.33 3.53
C GLU A 188 24.71 -11.99 3.63
N GLN A 189 24.52 -11.23 4.71
CA GLN A 189 25.01 -9.85 4.86
C GLN A 189 26.54 -9.68 4.72
N PRO A 190 27.40 -10.55 5.29
CA PRO A 190 28.85 -10.43 5.14
C PRO A 190 29.29 -10.56 3.67
N TYR A 191 28.72 -11.54 2.95
CA TYR A 191 29.02 -11.79 1.55
C TYR A 191 28.52 -10.65 0.65
N LEU A 192 27.31 -10.15 0.92
CA LEU A 192 26.76 -8.99 0.22
C LEU A 192 27.65 -7.75 0.40
N THR A 193 28.09 -7.50 1.64
CA THR A 193 28.95 -6.36 1.98
C THR A 193 30.30 -6.44 1.26
N GLU A 194 30.94 -7.61 1.28
CA GLU A 194 32.22 -7.81 0.62
C GLU A 194 32.11 -7.69 -0.91
N LEU A 195 31.11 -8.33 -1.53
CA LEU A 195 30.88 -8.23 -2.97
C LEU A 195 30.61 -6.80 -3.41
N LYS A 196 29.84 -6.05 -2.61
CA LYS A 196 29.55 -4.64 -2.87
C LYS A 196 30.81 -3.78 -2.78
N LEU A 197 31.61 -3.94 -1.73
CA LEU A 197 32.89 -3.23 -1.59
C LEU A 197 33.85 -3.56 -2.74
N ASN A 198 33.94 -4.83 -3.16
CA ASN A 198 34.78 -5.24 -4.28
C ASN A 198 34.29 -4.63 -5.60
N ARG A 199 32.97 -4.57 -5.81
CA ARG A 199 32.39 -3.87 -6.96
C ARG A 199 32.74 -2.39 -6.95
N ILE A 200 32.58 -1.72 -5.80
CA ILE A 200 32.90 -0.29 -5.64
C ILE A 200 34.37 -0.02 -5.94
N ARG A 201 35.28 -0.83 -5.39
CA ARG A 201 36.73 -0.74 -5.63
C ARG A 201 37.12 -0.89 -7.10
N ASN A 202 36.41 -1.73 -7.86
CA ASN A 202 36.79 -2.11 -9.21
C ASN A 202 36.10 -1.28 -10.31
N GLU A 203 34.87 -0.85 -10.06
CA GLU A 203 34.02 -0.20 -11.07
C GLU A 203 33.89 1.32 -10.88
N PHE A 204 34.24 1.85 -9.71
CA PHE A 204 34.02 3.26 -9.38
C PHE A 204 35.33 4.03 -9.13
N PRO A 205 35.34 5.35 -9.39
CA PRO A 205 36.46 6.23 -9.05
C PRO A 205 36.83 6.25 -7.56
N ALA A 206 38.07 6.64 -7.25
CA ALA A 206 38.63 6.58 -5.89
C ALA A 206 37.90 7.50 -4.90
N ASP A 207 37.42 8.66 -5.33
CA ASP A 207 36.63 9.60 -4.53
C ASP A 207 35.30 9.01 -4.05
N ILE A 208 34.68 8.14 -4.86
CA ILE A 208 33.48 7.38 -4.47
C ILE A 208 33.83 6.32 -3.43
N LEU A 209 34.94 5.59 -3.63
CA LEU A 209 35.40 4.62 -2.64
C LEU A 209 35.71 5.28 -1.30
N ASP A 210 36.40 6.42 -1.31
CA ASP A 210 36.70 7.20 -0.12
C ASP A 210 35.41 7.68 0.57
N ALA A 211 34.42 8.15 -0.19
CA ALA A 211 33.12 8.54 0.34
C ALA A 211 32.38 7.37 1.02
N VAL A 212 32.45 6.17 0.45
CA VAL A 212 31.82 4.96 1.00
C VAL A 212 32.53 4.47 2.25
N LEU A 213 33.87 4.49 2.27
CA LEU A 213 34.69 4.05 3.40
C LEU A 213 34.68 5.06 4.57
N THR A 214 34.39 6.33 4.31
CA THR A 214 34.22 7.33 5.38
C THR A 214 32.99 6.99 6.23
N PRO A 215 33.10 6.97 7.57
CA PRO A 215 31.96 6.79 8.48
C PRO A 215 30.83 7.77 8.17
N GLU A 216 29.58 7.32 8.27
CA GLU A 216 28.41 8.07 7.80
C GLU A 216 28.28 9.46 8.46
N ASP A 217 28.57 9.54 9.75
CA ASP A 217 28.55 10.76 10.56
C ASP A 217 29.71 11.72 10.24
N GLU A 218 30.78 11.21 9.62
CA GLU A 218 31.95 11.99 9.20
C GLU A 218 31.91 12.41 7.72
N ARG A 219 30.93 11.92 6.94
CA ARG A 219 30.79 12.27 5.51
C ARG A 219 30.40 13.74 5.34
N SER A 220 31.13 14.45 4.47
CA SER A 220 30.68 15.74 3.92
C SER A 220 29.39 15.58 3.09
N ASP A 221 28.67 16.67 2.84
CA ASP A 221 27.43 16.63 2.04
C ASP A 221 27.66 16.06 0.62
N GLY A 222 28.81 16.36 0.02
CA GLY A 222 29.22 15.77 -1.25
C GLY A 222 29.46 14.25 -1.15
N GLN A 223 30.15 13.79 -0.10
CA GLN A 223 30.37 12.36 0.12
C GLN A 223 29.08 11.61 0.43
N LYS A 224 28.11 12.23 1.12
CA LYS A 224 26.78 11.63 1.34
C LYS A 224 26.08 11.37 0.01
N LEU A 225 26.08 12.35 -0.90
CA LEU A 225 25.48 12.18 -2.23
C LEU A 225 26.18 11.08 -3.05
N LEU A 226 27.51 11.06 -3.06
CA LEU A 226 28.29 10.04 -3.79
C LEU A 226 28.08 8.64 -3.21
N ALA A 227 28.15 8.49 -1.89
CA ALA A 227 27.95 7.20 -1.22
C ALA A 227 26.53 6.68 -1.43
N ALA A 228 25.50 7.54 -1.32
CA ALA A 228 24.10 7.15 -1.52
C ALA A 228 23.84 6.59 -2.93
N GLN A 229 24.46 7.14 -3.97
CA GLN A 229 24.27 6.66 -5.35
C GLN A 229 24.78 5.24 -5.59
N VAL A 230 25.78 4.81 -4.82
CA VAL A 230 26.48 3.54 -5.05
C VAL A 230 26.12 2.49 -4.00
N LEU A 231 25.79 2.92 -2.78
CA LEU A 231 25.25 2.07 -1.73
C LEU A 231 23.82 1.59 -2.02
N THR A 232 23.14 2.10 -3.04
CA THR A 232 21.83 1.60 -3.48
C THR A 232 21.95 0.47 -4.52
N LEU A 233 23.14 0.22 -5.07
CA LEU A 233 23.34 -0.81 -6.07
C LEU A 233 23.24 -2.22 -5.48
N GLY A 234 22.31 -3.01 -6.01
CA GLY A 234 22.13 -4.41 -5.67
C GLY A 234 23.28 -5.31 -6.15
N VAL A 235 23.45 -6.44 -5.46
CA VAL A 235 24.37 -7.51 -5.86
C VAL A 235 23.54 -8.66 -6.46
N PRO A 236 23.86 -9.16 -7.67
CA PRO A 236 23.15 -10.28 -8.27
C PRO A 236 23.18 -11.54 -7.40
N ARG A 237 22.04 -12.24 -7.30
CA ARG A 237 21.86 -13.46 -6.47
C ARG A 237 22.89 -14.55 -6.78
N ASP A 238 23.21 -14.77 -8.05
CA ASP A 238 24.19 -15.76 -8.50
C ASP A 238 25.60 -15.46 -7.97
N LYS A 239 25.97 -14.19 -7.81
CA LYS A 239 27.26 -13.77 -7.24
C LYS A 239 27.32 -14.04 -5.74
N VAL A 240 26.21 -13.79 -5.03
CA VAL A 240 26.10 -14.12 -3.60
C VAL A 240 26.23 -15.63 -3.42
N ASP A 241 25.49 -16.41 -4.20
CA ASP A 241 25.54 -17.87 -4.16
C ASP A 241 26.94 -18.41 -4.48
N ALA A 242 27.67 -17.80 -5.41
CA ALA A 242 29.04 -18.20 -5.72
C ALA A 242 30.04 -17.86 -4.59
N ALA A 243 29.82 -16.78 -3.85
CA ALA A 243 30.72 -16.30 -2.79
C ALA A 243 30.49 -16.99 -1.43
N MET A 244 29.28 -17.50 -1.18
CA MET A 244 28.94 -18.17 0.08
C MET A 244 29.73 -19.48 0.28
N SER A 245 30.16 -19.73 1.52
CA SER A 245 30.77 -21.02 1.90
C SER A 245 29.74 -22.15 1.84
N ASP A 246 30.21 -23.39 1.76
CA ASP A 246 29.33 -24.57 1.72
C ASP A 246 28.51 -24.69 3.01
N GLU A 247 29.09 -24.32 4.16
CA GLU A 247 28.39 -24.25 5.45
C GLU A 247 27.27 -23.20 5.44
N ALA A 248 27.55 -21.98 4.98
CA ALA A 248 26.56 -20.91 4.91
C ALA A 248 25.41 -21.25 3.94
N LYS A 249 25.72 -21.93 2.83
CA LYS A 249 24.70 -22.43 1.90
C LYS A 249 23.80 -23.48 2.55
N ALA A 250 24.39 -24.44 3.27
CA ALA A 250 23.65 -25.47 3.98
C ALA A 250 22.76 -24.87 5.07
N GLU A 251 23.25 -23.88 5.81
CA GLU A 251 22.47 -23.19 6.86
C GLU A 251 21.30 -22.39 6.25
N ARG A 252 21.55 -21.62 5.19
CA ARG A 252 20.50 -20.90 4.47
C ARG A 252 19.43 -21.84 3.94
N GLU A 253 19.82 -22.98 3.38
CA GLU A 253 18.87 -23.95 2.85
C GLU A 253 18.03 -24.58 3.96
N ALA A 254 18.64 -24.90 5.11
CA ALA A 254 17.90 -25.36 6.29
C ALA A 254 16.89 -24.33 6.80
N LEU A 255 17.19 -23.03 6.71
CA LEU A 255 16.25 -21.95 7.05
C LEU A 255 15.13 -21.83 6.01
N ARG A 256 15.43 -21.99 4.71
CA ARG A 256 14.40 -22.05 3.65
C ARG A 256 13.45 -23.22 3.84
N ASP A 257 13.97 -24.39 4.19
CA ASP A 257 13.15 -25.56 4.53
C ASP A 257 12.26 -25.30 5.75
N LYS A 258 12.75 -24.57 6.76
CA LYS A 258 11.92 -24.14 7.89
C LYS A 258 10.80 -23.21 7.44
N ILE A 259 11.09 -22.21 6.60
CA ILE A 259 10.06 -21.33 6.02
C ILE A 259 9.02 -22.17 5.28
N ALA A 260 9.44 -23.09 4.40
CA ALA A 260 8.53 -23.95 3.66
C ALA A 260 7.63 -24.81 4.58
N LYS A 261 8.15 -25.30 5.70
CA LYS A 261 7.36 -26.04 6.72
C LYS A 261 6.36 -25.16 7.45
N VAL A 262 6.71 -23.91 7.72
CA VAL A 262 5.80 -22.92 8.33
C VAL A 262 4.69 -22.57 7.33
N GLU A 263 5.05 -22.26 6.09
CA GLU A 263 4.11 -21.95 5.01
C GLU A 263 3.17 -23.11 4.68
N ALA A 264 3.64 -24.35 4.74
CA ALA A 264 2.80 -25.53 4.54
C ALA A 264 1.67 -25.69 5.60
N GLN A 265 1.76 -24.97 6.71
CA GLN A 265 0.74 -24.95 7.77
C GLN A 265 -0.15 -23.71 7.71
N ARG A 266 0.08 -22.80 6.75
CA ARG A 266 -0.71 -21.57 6.60
C ARG A 266 -2.17 -21.95 6.28
N PRO A 267 -3.15 -21.32 6.93
CA PRO A 267 -4.56 -21.51 6.59
C PRO A 267 -4.81 -21.15 5.11
N GLU A 268 -5.75 -21.85 4.48
CA GLU A 268 -6.21 -21.51 3.13
C GLU A 268 -6.79 -20.10 3.12
N GLU A 269 -6.41 -19.30 2.13
CA GLU A 269 -6.88 -17.92 2.00
C GLU A 269 -8.38 -17.91 1.63
N PRO A 270 -9.25 -17.34 2.46
CA PRO A 270 -10.66 -17.18 2.12
C PRO A 270 -10.81 -16.14 1.01
N PRO A 271 -11.99 -16.02 0.38
CA PRO A 271 -12.27 -14.89 -0.50
C PRO A 271 -12.00 -13.57 0.23
N MET A 272 -11.18 -12.72 -0.34
CA MET A 272 -10.82 -11.42 0.24
C MET A 272 -11.64 -10.29 -0.40
N ILE A 273 -11.78 -9.18 0.33
CA ILE A 273 -12.35 -7.92 -0.15
C ILE A 273 -11.32 -6.80 0.04
N GLU A 274 -11.19 -5.93 -0.96
CA GLU A 274 -10.35 -4.73 -0.85
C GLU A 274 -11.12 -3.64 -0.12
N VAL A 275 -10.58 -3.15 0.99
CA VAL A 275 -11.25 -2.18 1.87
C VAL A 275 -10.28 -1.08 2.30
N VAL A 276 -10.82 -0.05 2.93
CA VAL A 276 -10.06 0.79 3.86
C VAL A 276 -10.52 0.56 5.29
N THR A 277 -9.64 0.90 6.24
CA THR A 277 -9.86 0.84 7.69
C THR A 277 -9.09 1.97 8.33
N ASP A 278 -9.45 2.36 9.55
CA ASP A 278 -8.61 3.24 10.36
C ASP A 278 -7.32 2.55 10.81
N GLY A 279 -6.22 3.30 10.77
CA GLY A 279 -4.93 2.83 11.25
C GLY A 279 -3.80 3.82 10.96
N ASP A 280 -2.59 3.29 10.94
CA ASP A 280 -1.40 4.05 10.57
C ASP A 280 -0.71 3.31 9.43
N TYR A 281 -0.69 3.95 8.25
CA TYR A 281 -0.15 3.39 7.01
C TYR A 281 1.29 2.91 7.16
N ARG A 282 2.06 3.46 8.11
CA ARG A 282 3.44 3.07 8.43
C ARG A 282 3.53 1.63 8.96
N TYR A 283 2.46 1.14 9.60
CA TYR A 283 2.39 -0.18 10.22
C TYR A 283 1.61 -1.21 9.41
N THR A 284 1.19 -0.85 8.20
CA THR A 284 0.52 -1.80 7.31
C THR A 284 1.46 -2.93 6.91
N PRO A 285 0.97 -4.17 6.72
CA PRO A 285 1.74 -5.22 6.08
C PRO A 285 2.23 -4.80 4.70
N ASP A 286 3.36 -5.37 4.26
CA ASP A 286 3.87 -5.14 2.91
C ASP A 286 3.00 -5.93 1.91
N ARG A 287 2.40 -5.22 0.94
CA ARG A 287 1.56 -5.79 -0.12
C ARG A 287 2.38 -6.22 -1.33
N ALA A 288 1.71 -6.84 -2.31
CA ALA A 288 2.32 -7.09 -3.61
C ALA A 288 2.87 -5.77 -4.19
N GLY A 289 4.19 -5.70 -4.35
CA GLY A 289 4.89 -4.49 -4.73
C GLY A 289 5.71 -3.86 -3.59
N ASP A 290 5.33 -3.97 -2.32
CA ASP A 290 5.99 -3.32 -1.16
C ASP A 290 7.37 -3.89 -0.77
N ASN A 291 8.04 -4.57 -1.69
CA ASN A 291 9.41 -5.04 -1.48
C ASN A 291 10.37 -3.85 -1.35
N VAL A 292 11.21 -3.85 -0.31
CA VAL A 292 12.24 -2.83 -0.08
C VAL A 292 13.26 -2.85 -1.22
N LEU A 293 13.11 -1.96 -2.20
CA LEU A 293 13.89 -1.99 -3.45
C LEU A 293 15.02 -0.96 -3.55
N GLY A 294 15.23 -0.08 -2.56
CA GLY A 294 16.20 1.00 -2.74
C GLY A 294 16.94 1.49 -1.51
N CYS A 295 16.34 1.50 -0.33
CA CYS A 295 16.96 2.12 0.84
C CYS A 295 16.21 1.70 2.12
N PRO A 296 16.62 0.62 2.81
CA PRO A 296 16.00 0.23 4.09
C PRO A 296 16.02 1.35 5.15
N GLU A 297 16.99 2.27 5.06
CA GLU A 297 17.14 3.44 5.93
C GLU A 297 16.13 4.55 5.64
N CYS A 298 15.57 4.59 4.43
CA CYS A 298 14.59 5.58 3.98
C CYS A 298 13.16 5.19 4.39
N ARG A 299 12.94 3.91 4.73
CA ARG A 299 11.69 3.46 5.33
C ARG A 299 11.46 4.25 6.62
N ILE A 300 10.28 4.85 6.75
CA ILE A 300 9.91 5.56 7.97
C ILE A 300 10.10 4.57 9.13
N LYS A 301 11.06 4.88 10.02
CA LYS A 301 11.30 4.05 11.18
C LYS A 301 10.04 4.09 12.03
N MET A 302 9.54 2.92 12.39
CA MET A 302 8.44 2.81 13.33
C MET A 302 8.89 3.44 14.64
N ASP A 303 8.21 4.51 15.05
CA ASP A 303 8.42 5.03 16.39
C ASP A 303 7.95 3.97 17.41
N GLN A 304 8.39 4.06 18.67
CA GLN A 304 7.86 3.16 19.68
C GLN A 304 6.33 3.36 19.79
N PRO A 305 5.54 2.27 19.96
CA PRO A 305 4.09 2.39 20.09
C PRO A 305 3.72 3.44 21.15
N GLY A 306 3.08 4.53 20.74
CA GLY A 306 2.64 5.61 21.63
C GLY A 306 3.37 6.95 21.52
N SER A 307 4.40 7.10 20.67
CA SER A 307 4.94 8.43 20.35
C SER A 307 4.25 9.00 19.11
N PHE A 308 3.13 9.69 19.33
CA PHE A 308 2.67 10.71 18.39
C PHE A 308 3.37 12.01 18.79
N LEU A 309 4.62 12.19 18.35
CA LEU A 309 5.38 13.44 18.15
C LEU A 309 6.84 13.13 17.82
#